data_AF-Q97XE5-F1
#
_entry.id   AF-Q97XE5-F1
#
_cell.length_a   1.000
_cell.length_b   1.000
_cell.length_c   1.000
_cell.angle_alpha   90.00
_cell.angle_beta   90.00
_cell.angle_gamma   90.00
#
_symmetry.space_group_name_H-M   'P 1'
#
loop_
_entity.id
_entity.type
_entity.pdbx_description
1 polymer ?
#
loop_
_entity_poly.entity_id
_entity_poly.type
_entity_poly.pdbx_seq_one_letter_code
_entity_poly.pdbx_strand_id
1 'polypeptide(L)' 'MQKLQNTEKILIILSHGCATLERLEEKTGIPREELLVYLTRLYNRGLIYRKWQKYGGKKFREYCLKNRDEILR' A
#
# COMPACT_ATOMS: atom_id res chain seq x y z
N MET A 1 -0.54 -22.17 -13.48
CA MET A 1 -0.64 -20.72 -13.21
C MET A 1 -0.15 -20.46 -11.80
N GLN A 2 0.89 -19.65 -11.62
CA GLN A 2 1.36 -19.25 -10.28
C GLN A 2 0.39 -18.20 -9.71
N LYS A 3 -0.17 -18.46 -8.53
CA LYS A 3 -1.05 -17.51 -7.84
C LYS A 3 -0.17 -16.49 -7.14
N LEU A 4 -0.27 -15.22 -7.54
CA LEU A 4 0.43 -14.10 -6.88
C LEU A 4 0.08 -14.07 -5.39
N GLN A 5 1.09 -13.92 -4.54
CA GLN A 5 0.91 -13.69 -3.11
C GLN A 5 0.24 -12.32 -2.87
N ASN A 6 -0.53 -12.21 -1.81
CA ASN A 6 -1.25 -10.98 -1.44
C ASN A 6 -0.32 -9.76 -1.33
N THR A 7 0.90 -9.95 -0.80
CA THR A 7 1.93 -8.90 -0.72
C THR A 7 2.33 -8.40 -2.11
N GLU A 8 2.51 -9.29 -3.08
CA GLU A 8 2.92 -8.92 -4.45
C GLU A 8 1.82 -8.12 -5.14
N LYS A 9 0.56 -8.50 -4.96
CA LYS A 9 -0.59 -7.74 -5.49
C LYS A 9 -0.60 -6.30 -4.97
N ILE A 10 -0.37 -6.12 -3.67
CA ILE A 10 -0.30 -4.79 -3.04
C ILE A 10 0.86 -3.99 -3.64
N LEU A 11 2.05 -4.58 -3.72
CA LEU A 11 3.24 -3.90 -4.26
C LEU A 11 3.08 -3.53 -5.74
N ILE A 12 2.43 -4.37 -6.55
CA ILE A 12 2.10 -4.05 -7.95
C ILE A 12 1.18 -2.83 -8.04
N ILE A 13 0.16 -2.73 -7.17
CA ILE A 13 -0.70 -1.55 -7.19
C ILE A 13 0.10 -0.30 -6.77
N LEU A 14 0.93 -0.43 -5.74
CA LEU A 14 1.72 0.68 -5.21
C LEU A 14 2.87 1.12 -6.14
N SER A 15 3.32 0.26 -7.06
CA SER A 15 4.32 0.64 -8.06
C SER A 15 3.77 1.61 -9.12
N HIS A 16 2.45 1.63 -9.32
CA HIS A 16 1.77 2.60 -10.19
C HIS A 16 1.44 3.93 -9.49
N GLY A 17 1.65 4.04 -8.18
CA GLY A 17 1.42 5.25 -7.42
C GLY A 17 0.89 4.98 -6.00
N CYS A 18 0.58 6.06 -5.29
CA CYS A 18 -0.02 5.95 -3.97
C CYS A 18 -1.48 5.47 -4.04
N ALA A 19 -1.91 4.69 -3.06
CA ALA A 19 -3.28 4.21 -2.97
C ALA A 19 -3.84 4.35 -1.54
N THR A 20 -5.14 4.61 -1.44
CA THR A 20 -5.88 4.52 -0.17
C THR A 20 -6.16 3.06 0.18
N LEU A 21 -6.52 2.81 1.45
CA LEU A 21 -6.93 1.47 1.89
C LEU A 21 -8.13 0.94 1.08
N GLU A 22 -9.10 1.81 0.79
CA GLU A 22 -10.26 1.51 -0.04
C GLU A 22 -9.88 1.09 -1.46
N ARG A 23 -8.95 1.82 -2.09
CA ARG A 23 -8.50 1.48 -3.45
C ARG A 23 -7.74 0.16 -3.48
N LEU A 24 -6.95 -0.14 -2.44
CA LEU A 24 -6.26 -1.41 -2.31
C LEU A 24 -7.23 -2.57 -2.14
N GLU A 25 -8.27 -2.41 -1.32
CA GLU A 25 -9.34 -3.41 -1.16
C GLU A 25 -10.05 -3.68 -2.49
N GLU A 26 -10.50 -2.62 -3.17
CA GLU A 26 -11.19 -2.71 -4.47
C GLU A 26 -10.35 -3.45 -5.52
N LYS A 27 -9.04 -3.19 -5.57
CA LYS A 27 -8.15 -3.74 -6.60
C LYS A 27 -7.60 -5.12 -6.27
N THR A 28 -7.40 -5.44 -4.99
CA THR A 28 -6.82 -6.73 -4.59
C THR A 28 -7.87 -7.78 -4.22
N GLY A 29 -9.08 -7.35 -3.85
CA GLY A 29 -10.11 -8.20 -3.24
C GLY A 29 -9.75 -8.67 -1.83
N ILE A 30 -8.72 -8.08 -1.20
CA ILE A 30 -8.26 -8.44 0.15
C ILE A 30 -9.05 -7.60 1.18
N PRO A 31 -9.61 -8.21 2.24
CA PRO A 31 -10.30 -7.47 3.29
C PRO A 31 -9.42 -6.40 3.96
N ARG A 32 -10.03 -5.28 4.37
CA ARG A 32 -9.32 -4.15 5.00
C ARG A 32 -8.42 -4.55 6.17
N GLU A 33 -8.90 -5.42 7.05
CA GLU A 33 -8.15 -5.85 8.23
C GLU A 33 -6.86 -6.58 7.85
N GLU A 34 -6.93 -7.45 6.83
CA GLU A 34 -5.78 -8.19 6.32
C GLU A 34 -4.82 -7.24 5.58
N LEU A 35 -5.34 -6.29 4.79
CA LEU A 35 -4.54 -5.24 4.17
C LEU A 35 -3.75 -4.42 5.20
N LEU A 36 -4.36 -4.06 6.33
CA LEU A 36 -3.68 -3.31 7.38
C LEU A 36 -2.50 -4.10 7.96
N VAL A 37 -2.63 -5.42 8.11
CA VAL A 37 -1.52 -6.30 8.53
C VAL A 37 -0.39 -6.28 7.50
N TYR A 38 -0.70 -6.46 6.21
CA TYR A 38 0.31 -6.43 5.15
C TYR A 38 1.01 -5.07 5.06
N LEU A 39 0.24 -3.98 5.06
CA LEU A 39 0.77 -2.61 4.98
C LEU A 39 1.63 -2.27 6.21
N THR A 40 1.25 -2.74 7.40
CA THR A 40 2.07 -2.56 8.61
C THR A 40 3.40 -3.30 8.48
N ARG A 41 3.38 -4.56 8.00
CA ARG A 41 4.59 -5.34 7.76
C ARG A 41 5.50 -4.70 6.71
N LEU A 42 4.93 -4.22 5.60
CA LEU A 42 5.67 -3.52 4.55
C LEU A 42 6.28 -2.19 5.04
N TYR A 43 5.54 -1.44 5.87
CA TYR A 43 6.01 -0.21 6.48
C TYR A 43 7.17 -0.47 7.44
N ASN A 44 7.05 -1.49 8.30
CA ASN A 44 8.11 -1.86 9.24
C ASN A 44 9.37 -2.38 8.53
N ARG A 45 9.22 -2.97 7.34
CA ARG A 45 10.34 -3.32 6.45
C ARG A 45 10.92 -2.14 5.67
N GLY A 46 10.36 -0.94 5.85
CA GLY A 46 10.81 0.27 5.17
C GLY A 46 10.48 0.32 3.68
N LEU A 47 9.65 -0.58 3.15
CA LEU A 47 9.34 -0.66 1.72
C LEU A 47 8.29 0.36 1.28
N ILE A 48 7.40 0.73 2.19
CA ILE A 48 6.35 1.71 1.93
C ILE A 48 6.38 2.81 2.99
N TYR A 49 5.80 3.96 2.66
CA TYR A 49 5.47 5.00 3.62
C TYR A 49 3.97 5.28 3.59
N ARG A 50 3.49 6.01 4.61
CA ARG A 50 2.08 6.40 4.74
C ARG A 50 1.98 7.90 5.02
N LYS A 51 0.99 8.55 4.44
CA LYS A 51 0.71 9.98 4.66
C LYS A 51 -0.78 10.25 4.76
N TRP A 52 -1.15 11.31 5.46
CA TRP A 52 -2.51 11.85 5.41
C TRP A 52 -2.61 12.82 4.25
N GLN A 53 -3.68 12.67 3.46
CA GLN A 53 -3.98 13.55 2.35
C GLN A 53 -5.40 14.09 2.49
N LYS A 54 -5.63 15.34 2.06
CA LYS A 54 -6.96 15.97 2.14
C LYS A 54 -7.54 16.12 0.74
N TYR A 55 -8.70 15.52 0.50
CA TYR A 55 -9.47 15.68 -0.74
C TYR A 55 -10.90 16.07 -0.39
N GLY A 56 -11.43 17.13 -1.03
CA GLY A 56 -12.83 17.54 -0.86
C GLY A 56 -13.23 17.79 0.60
N GLY A 57 -12.32 18.29 1.44
CA GLY A 57 -12.57 18.53 2.86
C GLY A 57 -12.35 17.33 3.78
N LYS A 58 -12.25 16.10 3.26
CA LYS A 58 -12.05 14.87 4.03
C LYS A 58 -10.58 14.44 4.04
N LYS A 59 -10.12 13.85 5.16
CA LYS A 59 -8.77 13.29 5.30
C LYS A 59 -8.78 11.81 4.99
N PHE A 60 -7.84 11.37 4.15
CA PHE A 60 -7.63 9.98 3.78
C PHE A 60 -6.18 9.59 4.07
N ARG A 61 -5.98 8.33 4.44
CA ARG A 61 -4.63 7.77 4.59
C ARG A 61 -4.22 7.09 3.29
N GLU A 62 -3.13 7.56 2.70
CA GLU A 62 -2.52 6.99 1.51
C GLU A 62 -1.26 6.21 1.88
N TYR A 63 -1.01 5.15 1.11
CA TYR A 63 0.18 4.31 1.18
C TYR A 63 0.91 4.40 -0.15
N CYS A 64 2.24 4.49 -0.10
CA CYS A 64 3.06 4.71 -1.28
C CYS A 64 4.32 3.84 -1.19
N LEU A 65 4.77 3.30 -2.31
CA LEU A 65 6.06 2.61 -2.38
C LEU A 65 7.20 3.62 -2.19
N LYS A 66 8.23 3.25 -1.42
CA LYS A 66 9.47 4.03 -1.37
C LYS A 66 10.30 3.80 -2.64
N ASN A 67 11.05 4.81 -3.04
CA ASN A 67 12.00 4.66 -4.14
C ASN A 67 13.20 3.81 -3.70
N ARG A 68 13.89 3.19 -4.67
CA ARG A 68 15.05 2.31 -4.41
C ARG A 68 16.10 2.97 -3.52
N ASP A 69 16.40 4.24 -3.77
CA ASP A 69 17.41 4.99 -3.02
C ASP A 69 16.97 5.31 -1.58
N GLU A 70 15.68 5.29 -1.29
CA GLU A 70 15.14 5.47 0.08
C GLU A 70 15.08 4.15 0.86
N ILE A 71 15.13 3.01 0.16
CA ILE A 71 15.13 1.67 0.77
C ILE A 71 16.55 1.23 1.14
N LEU A 72 17.56 1.66 0.39
CA LEU A 72 18.97 1.30 0.59
C LEU A 72 19.72 2.21 1.59
N ARG A 73 19.03 3.17 2.21
CA ARG A 73 19.55 4.03 3.29
C ARG A 73 19.32 3.39 4.65
#